data_AF-A0A486UEI6-F1
#
_entry.id   AF-A0A486UEI6-F1
#
_cell.length_a   1.000
_cell.length_b   1.000
_cell.length_c   1.000
_cell.angle_alpha   90.00
_cell.angle_beta   90.00
_cell.angle_gamma   90.00
#
_symmetry.space_group_name_H-M   'P 1'
#
loop_
_entity.id
_entity.type
_entity.pdbx_description
1 polymer ?
#
loop_
_entity_poly.entity_id
_entity_poly.type
_entity_poly.pdbx_seq_one_letter_code
_entity_poly.pdbx_strand_id
1 'polypeptide(L)' 'MHILIDVQGYQSESKFRGIGRSTLAMSRAIIENAGEHRVSILINGMYPIDNINEALLNKSDFG' A
#
# COMPACT_ATOMS: atom_id res chain seq x y z
N MET A 1 2.58 11.51 -14.86
CA MET A 1 3.60 10.47 -14.61
C MET A 1 2.92 9.20 -14.12
N HIS A 2 3.60 8.05 -14.21
CA HIS A 2 3.12 6.80 -13.62
C HIS A 2 4.02 6.43 -12.45
N ILE A 3 3.44 6.36 -11.25
CA ILE A 3 4.11 5.98 -10.00
C ILE A 3 3.76 4.51 -9.74
N LEU A 4 4.77 3.64 -9.71
CA LEU A 4 4.62 2.25 -9.29
C LEU A 4 5.14 2.09 -7.87
N ILE A 5 4.29 1.63 -6.95
CA ILE A 5 4.65 1.43 -5.55
C ILE A 5 4.74 -0.07 -5.26
N ASP A 6 5.91 -0.55 -4.87
CA ASP A 6 6.11 -1.91 -4.39
C ASP A 6 5.73 -2.00 -2.90
N VAL A 7 4.77 -2.86 -2.60
CA VAL A 7 4.27 -3.07 -1.23
C VAL A 7 4.75 -4.37 -0.60
N GLN A 8 5.80 -5.02 -1.13
CA GLN A 8 6.34 -6.27 -0.60
C GLN A 8 6.69 -6.17 0.90
N GLY A 9 7.21 -5.03 1.34
CA GLY A 9 7.49 -4.78 2.77
C GLY A 9 6.24 -4.94 3.64
N TYR A 10 5.08 -4.50 3.15
CA TYR A 10 3.78 -4.64 3.80
C TYR A 10 3.15 -6.03 3.61
N GLN A 11 3.48 -6.76 2.53
CA GLN A 11 2.99 -8.13 2.36
C GLN A 11 3.64 -9.16 3.31
N SER A 12 4.80 -8.82 3.88
CA SER A 12 5.52 -9.66 4.83
C SER A 12 5.04 -9.51 6.28
N GLU A 13 5.60 -10.31 7.19
CA GLU A 13 5.44 -10.15 8.65
C GLU A 13 5.84 -8.76 9.19
N SER A 14 6.54 -7.97 8.37
CA SER A 14 6.83 -6.57 8.69
C SER A 14 5.59 -5.67 8.66
N LYS A 15 4.41 -6.13 8.21
CA LYS A 15 3.18 -5.32 8.25
C LYS A 15 2.86 -4.74 9.62
N PHE A 16 3.27 -5.43 10.68
CA PHE A 16 3.05 -5.00 12.07
C PHE A 16 4.20 -4.17 12.67
N ARG A 17 5.32 -3.97 11.97
CA ARG A 17 6.52 -3.31 12.52
C ARG A 17 7.41 -2.65 11.47
N GLY A 18 8.09 -1.57 11.85
CA GLY A 18 9.14 -0.96 11.02
C GLY A 18 8.68 -0.72 9.56
N ILE A 19 9.39 -1.36 8.62
CA ILE A 19 9.25 -1.12 7.18
C ILE A 19 7.84 -1.35 6.65
N GLY A 20 7.10 -2.37 7.11
CA GLY A 20 5.76 -2.64 6.55
C GLY A 20 4.73 -1.58 6.91
N ARG A 21 4.78 -1.03 8.13
CA ARG A 21 3.91 0.11 8.52
C ARG A 21 4.24 1.37 7.74
N SER A 22 5.53 1.64 7.55
CA SER A 22 6.00 2.79 6.78
C SER A 22 5.60 2.66 5.30
N THR A 23 5.74 1.46 4.70
CA THR A 23 5.28 1.18 3.34
C THR A 23 3.79 1.46 3.19
N LEU A 24 2.94 0.98 4.11
CA LEU A 24 1.50 1.23 4.08
C LEU A 24 1.18 2.73 4.18
N ALA A 25 1.72 3.41 5.19
CA ALA A 25 1.44 4.83 5.42
C ALA A 25 1.92 5.71 4.25
N MET A 26 3.11 5.43 3.72
CA MET A 26 3.66 6.14 2.57
C MET A 26 2.83 5.89 1.30
N SER A 27 2.42 4.64 1.06
CA SER A 27 1.60 4.29 -0.11
C SER A 27 0.28 5.07 -0.10
N ARG A 28 -0.39 5.13 1.06
CA ARG A 28 -1.65 5.88 1.23
C ARG A 28 -1.44 7.37 1.01
N ALA A 29 -0.43 7.96 1.62
CA ALA A 29 -0.11 9.38 1.42
C ALA A 29 0.18 9.70 -0.06
N ILE A 30 0.90 8.82 -0.78
CA ILE A 30 1.15 9.02 -2.22
C ILE A 30 -0.14 8.94 -3.02
N ILE A 31 -1.00 7.94 -2.76
CA ILE A 31 -2.29 7.78 -3.44
C ILE A 31 -3.18 9.01 -3.20
N GLU A 32 -3.29 9.47 -1.95
CA GLU A 32 -4.09 10.62 -1.56
C GLU A 32 -3.62 11.93 -2.22
N ASN A 33 -2.32 12.05 -2.48
CA ASN A 33 -1.70 13.26 -3.05
C ASN A 33 -1.33 13.11 -4.53
N ALA A 34 -1.79 12.06 -5.20
CA ALA A 34 -1.37 11.73 -6.56
C ALA A 34 -1.83 12.74 -7.61
N GLY A 35 -2.92 13.50 -7.37
CA GLY A 35 -3.49 14.40 -8.38
C GLY A 35 -3.74 13.68 -9.72
N GLU A 36 -3.16 14.20 -10.79
CA GLU A 36 -3.24 13.62 -12.15
C GLU A 36 -2.23 12.48 -12.41
N HIS A 37 -1.40 12.13 -11.42
CA HIS A 37 -0.46 11.03 -11.55
C HIS A 37 -1.19 9.69 -11.44
N ARG A 38 -0.97 8.80 -12.41
CA ARG A 38 -1.42 7.41 -12.31
C ARG A 38 -0.59 6.71 -11.25
N VAL A 39 -1.23 6.11 -10.26
CA VAL A 39 -0.57 5.24 -9.28
C VAL A 39 -0.94 3.79 -9.55
N SER A 40 0.02 2.89 -9.42
CA SER A 40 -0.23 1.44 -9.45
C SER A 40 0.51 0.78 -8.31
N ILE A 41 -0.12 -0.22 -7.71
CA ILE A 41 0.47 -1.01 -6.64
C ILE A 41 1.02 -2.30 -7.25
N LEU A 42 2.31 -2.58 -7.00
CA LEU A 42 2.96 -3.82 -7.35
C LEU A 42 2.85 -4.79 -6.18
N ILE A 43 2.23 -5.94 -6.45
CA ILE A 43 2.03 -7.03 -5.51
C ILE A 43 2.98 -8.17 -5.88
N ASN A 44 3.73 -8.67 -4.91
CA ASN A 44 4.54 -9.86 -5.07
C ASN A 44 3.69 -11.11 -4.80
N GLY A 45 3.54 -11.96 -5.82
CA GLY A 45 2.73 -13.19 -5.76
C GLY A 45 3.30 -14.32 -4.89
N MET A 46 4.51 -14.15 -4.33
CA MET A 46 5.08 -15.08 -3.33
C MET A 46 4.53 -14.84 -1.91
N TYR A 47 3.78 -13.76 -1.69
CA TYR A 47 3.18 -13.44 -0.40
C TYR A 47 1.64 -13.50 -0.46
N PRO A 48 0.97 -13.73 0.68
CA PRO A 48 -0.50 -13.65 0.77
C PRO A 48 -1.03 -12.29 0.28
N ILE A 49 -2.22 -12.30 -0.30
CA ILE A 49 -2.87 -11.12 -0.89
C ILE A 49 -3.97 -10.54 0.02
N ASP A 50 -4.32 -11.24 1.08
CA ASP A 50 -5.51 -11.01 1.92
C ASP A 50 -5.48 -9.64 2.61
N ASN A 51 -4.29 -9.10 2.84
CA ASN A 51 -4.02 -7.82 3.49
C ASN A 51 -3.97 -6.62 2.52
N ILE A 52 -3.98 -6.83 1.20
CA ILE A 52 -3.80 -5.75 0.22
C ILE A 52 -4.94 -4.74 0.24
N ASN A 53 -6.15 -5.20 0.53
CA ASN A 53 -7.30 -4.30 0.61
C ASN A 53 -7.10 -3.22 1.67
N GLU A 54 -6.38 -3.49 2.78
CA GLU A 54 -6.07 -2.46 3.78
C GLU A 54 -5.18 -1.32 3.23
N ALA A 55 -4.36 -1.60 2.22
CA ALA A 55 -3.57 -0.58 1.52
C ALA A 55 -4.41 0.30 0.59
N LEU A 56 -5.59 -0.18 0.20
CA LEU A 56 -6.51 0.49 -0.72
C LEU A 56 -7.73 1.10 -0.01
N LEU A 57 -8.05 0.64 1.21
CA LEU A 57 -9.17 1.13 2.02
C LEU A 57 -8.83 2.47 2.67
N ASN A 58 -9.76 3.41 2.61
CA ASN A 58 -9.71 4.67 3.33
C ASN A 58 -10.23 4.49 4.76
N LYS A 59 -9.83 5.40 5.65
CA LYS A 59 -10.35 5.44 7.04
C LYS A 59 -11.88 5.65 7.09
N SER A 60 -12.48 6.13 5.99
CA SER A 60 -13.93 6.27 5.78
C SER A 60 -14.67 4.95 5.57
N ASP A 61 -13.97 3.87 5.24
CA ASP A 61 -14.59 2.62 4.78
C ASP A 61 -14.88 1.64 5.94
N PHE A 62 -14.55 2.05 7.18
CA PHE A 62 -14.82 1.32 8.42
C PHE A 62 -15.89 2.02 9.29
N GLY A 63 -16.78 2.79 8.66
CA GLY A 63 -17.96 3.41 9.28
C GLY A 63 -19.13 2.44 9.42
#